data_AF-A0A6J3BH46-F1
#
_entry.id   AF-A0A6J3BH46-F1
#
_cell.length_a   1.000
_cell.length_b   1.000
_cell.length_c   1.000
_cell.angle_alpha   90.00
_cell.angle_beta   90.00
_cell.angle_gamma   90.00
#
_symmetry.space_group_name_H-M   'P 1'
#
loop_
_entity.id
_entity.type
_entity.pdbx_description
1 polymer ?
#
loop_
_entity_poly.entity_id
_entity_poly.type
_entity_poly.pdbx_seq_one_letter_code
_entity_poly.pdbx_strand_id
1 'polypeptide(L)'
;MFPGSRASSAGRPVGWLLCGLCLPENPVALFLWLCRAPALCVPVPPTLLPRRWDGLCLSSQRKILPGLYIGNFKDARDAEQLSRNKVTHILSVHDSARPMLEGVKYLCIPAADSPSQNLTRHFRESIKFIHECRLGGEGCLVHCLAGVSRSVTLVVAYIMTVTDFGWEDALHTVRAGRSCANPNLGFQRQLQEFEKHQVHQFRQWLREEYGEDPLRDAEAARSILGKYKEQGRAEPPPGTRRWRSFQALAPLPHGSHTTET
;
A
#
# COMPACT_ATOMS: atom_id res chain seq x y z
N MET A 1 -37.29 -32.37 49.98
CA MET A 1 -35.96 -32.84 49.54
C MET A 1 -35.69 -32.29 48.14
N PHE A 2 -34.84 -31.27 48.04
CA PHE A 2 -34.17 -30.86 46.81
C PHE A 2 -32.74 -30.47 47.23
N PRO A 3 -31.70 -31.06 46.62
CA PRO A 3 -30.33 -30.82 47.07
C PRO A 3 -29.79 -29.52 46.47
N GLY A 4 -29.12 -28.75 47.33
CA GLY A 4 -28.25 -27.66 46.91
C GLY A 4 -26.99 -28.19 46.23
N SER A 5 -26.42 -27.40 45.32
CA SER A 5 -25.10 -27.63 44.75
C SER A 5 -24.35 -26.30 44.68
N ARG A 6 -23.12 -26.36 45.18
CA ARG A 6 -22.25 -25.26 45.56
C ARG A 6 -21.76 -24.45 44.35
N ALA A 7 -21.64 -23.15 44.58
CA ALA A 7 -20.83 -22.24 43.79
C ALA A 7 -19.35 -22.64 43.85
N SER A 8 -18.69 -22.67 42.70
CA SER A 8 -17.23 -22.57 42.61
C SER A 8 -16.90 -21.49 41.57
N SER A 9 -16.23 -20.46 42.07
CA SER A 9 -15.75 -19.30 41.34
C SER A 9 -14.53 -19.66 40.49
N ALA A 10 -14.65 -19.54 39.17
CA ALA A 10 -13.50 -19.38 38.28
C ALA A 10 -13.76 -18.17 37.39
N GLY A 11 -12.95 -17.13 37.58
CA GLY A 11 -13.09 -15.83 36.93
C GLY A 11 -13.07 -15.93 35.41
N ARG A 12 -14.12 -15.42 34.78
CA ARG A 12 -14.12 -15.07 33.37
C ARG A 12 -13.60 -13.62 33.24
N PRO A 13 -12.60 -13.34 32.40
CA PRO A 13 -12.21 -11.96 32.16
C PRO A 13 -13.34 -11.24 31.44
N VAL A 14 -13.63 -10.05 31.96
CA VAL A 14 -14.73 -9.16 31.63
C VAL A 14 -14.66 -8.78 30.14
N GLY A 15 -15.70 -9.18 29.39
CA GLY A 15 -15.93 -8.69 28.05
C GLY A 15 -16.27 -7.21 28.11
N TRP A 16 -15.44 -6.38 27.47
CA TRP A 16 -15.79 -5.00 27.19
C TRP A 16 -16.75 -4.98 26.01
N LEU A 17 -18.04 -4.87 26.35
CA LEU A 17 -19.11 -4.51 25.44
C LEU A 17 -19.07 -2.99 25.26
N LEU A 18 -18.46 -2.50 24.18
CA LEU A 18 -18.61 -1.11 23.74
C LEU A 18 -18.88 -1.07 22.23
N CYS A 19 -20.10 -0.62 21.90
CA CYS A 19 -20.67 -0.33 20.58
C CYS A 19 -20.73 -1.50 19.58
N GLY A 20 -21.95 -1.97 19.31
CA GLY A 20 -22.30 -3.01 18.33
C GLY A 20 -22.01 -2.64 16.87
N LEU A 21 -20.74 -2.59 16.50
CA LEU A 21 -20.28 -2.69 15.12
C LEU A 21 -19.43 -3.96 15.03
N CYS A 22 -19.81 -4.91 14.18
CA CYS A 22 -18.98 -6.05 13.83
C CYS A 22 -17.63 -5.54 13.31
N LEU A 23 -16.59 -5.63 14.14
CA LEU A 23 -15.22 -5.43 13.69
C LEU A 23 -14.92 -6.48 12.62
N PRO A 24 -14.36 -6.10 11.45
CA PRO A 24 -13.99 -7.08 10.45
C PRO A 24 -12.92 -8.03 11.00
N GLU A 25 -13.15 -9.34 10.92
CA GLU A 25 -12.18 -10.35 11.33
C GLU A 25 -10.91 -10.35 10.46
N ASN A 26 -11.00 -9.76 9.26
CA ASN A 26 -9.86 -9.60 8.38
C ASN A 26 -9.13 -8.28 8.69
N PRO A 27 -7.82 -8.33 9.01
CA PRO A 27 -7.03 -7.15 9.36
C PRO A 27 -6.91 -6.09 8.24
N VAL A 28 -7.07 -6.48 6.96
CA VAL A 28 -7.16 -5.53 5.83
C VAL A 28 -8.48 -4.78 5.89
N ALA A 29 -9.57 -5.48 6.18
CA ALA A 29 -10.87 -4.87 6.35
C ALA A 29 -10.91 -4.01 7.62
N LEU A 30 -10.21 -4.39 8.69
CA LEU A 30 -10.08 -3.59 9.92
C LEU A 30 -9.30 -2.29 9.68
N PHE A 31 -8.17 -2.31 8.97
CA PHE A 31 -7.42 -1.09 8.62
C PHE A 31 -8.21 -0.18 7.67
N LEU A 32 -8.88 -0.74 6.65
CA LEU A 32 -9.75 0.03 5.76
C LEU A 32 -10.99 0.56 6.49
N TRP A 33 -11.51 -0.17 7.48
CA TRP A 33 -12.60 0.27 8.36
C TRP A 33 -12.15 1.42 9.28
N LEU A 34 -10.96 1.33 9.87
CA LEU A 34 -10.36 2.41 10.65
C LEU A 34 -10.06 3.65 9.79
N CYS A 35 -9.69 3.47 8.52
CA CYS A 35 -9.55 4.57 7.56
C CYS A 35 -10.90 5.17 7.10
N ARG A 36 -12.02 4.47 7.34
CA ARG A 36 -13.39 4.87 6.98
C ARG A 36 -14.20 5.46 8.14
N ALA A 37 -13.71 5.36 9.38
CA ALA A 37 -14.40 5.90 10.55
C ALA A 37 -14.20 7.43 10.61
N PRO A 38 -15.26 8.25 10.45
CA PRO A 38 -15.14 9.67 10.69
C PRO A 38 -14.94 9.88 12.20
N ALA A 39 -13.91 10.63 12.56
CA ALA A 39 -13.68 11.23 13.88
C ALA A 39 -12.90 10.45 14.97
N LEU A 40 -12.28 9.30 14.72
CA LEU A 40 -11.34 8.73 15.70
C LEU A 40 -10.03 8.28 15.04
N CYS A 41 -9.04 9.16 15.03
CA CYS A 41 -7.63 8.76 14.89
C CYS A 41 -7.24 7.93 16.12
N VAL A 42 -7.66 6.66 16.19
CA VAL A 42 -7.12 5.72 17.17
C VAL A 42 -5.84 5.13 16.57
N PRO A 43 -4.67 5.27 17.23
CA PRO A 43 -3.47 4.55 16.82
C PRO A 43 -3.75 3.05 16.86
N VAL A 44 -3.57 2.37 15.73
CA VAL A 44 -3.71 0.91 15.67
C VAL A 44 -2.57 0.28 16.46
N PRO A 45 -2.86 -0.55 17.48
CA PRO A 45 -1.83 -1.27 18.21
C PRO A 45 -0.99 -2.11 17.23
N PRO A 46 0.35 -2.10 17.34
CA PRO A 46 1.24 -2.89 16.48
C PRO A 46 0.91 -4.40 16.46
N THR A 47 0.26 -4.88 17.52
CA THR A 47 -0.16 -6.27 17.72
C THR A 47 -1.34 -6.71 16.84
N LEU A 48 -2.10 -5.77 16.28
CA LEU A 48 -3.24 -6.06 15.39
C LEU A 48 -2.90 -5.91 13.90
N LEU A 49 -1.68 -5.49 13.58
CA LEU A 49 -1.19 -5.46 12.21
C LEU A 49 -0.69 -6.87 11.82
N PRO A 50 -1.12 -7.43 10.67
CA PRO A 50 -0.52 -8.62 10.11
C PRO A 50 0.99 -8.44 10.02
N ARG A 51 1.78 -9.44 10.41
CA ARG A 51 3.26 -9.46 10.28
C ARG A 51 3.79 -9.17 8.87
N ARG A 52 2.92 -9.14 7.86
CA ARG A 52 3.24 -8.72 6.48
C ARG A 52 3.34 -7.20 6.31
N TRP A 53 2.86 -6.43 7.29
CA TRP A 53 2.85 -4.97 7.35
C TRP A 53 3.77 -4.43 8.45
N ASP A 54 4.86 -5.14 8.76
CA ASP A 54 5.89 -4.63 9.66
C ASP A 54 6.29 -3.21 9.20
N GLY A 55 6.41 -2.30 10.17
CA GLY A 55 6.23 -0.85 10.06
C GLY A 55 7.12 -0.04 9.11
N LEU A 56 7.83 -0.68 8.18
CA LEU A 56 8.72 -0.07 7.18
C LEU A 56 8.03 0.42 5.90
N CYS A 57 6.85 -0.11 5.52
CA CYS A 57 6.24 0.30 4.24
C CYS A 57 5.57 1.68 4.31
N LEU A 58 5.04 2.05 5.47
CA LEU A 58 4.44 3.36 5.67
C LEU A 58 5.47 4.45 5.95
N SER A 59 6.69 4.10 6.36
CA SER A 59 7.76 5.07 6.60
C SER A 59 8.50 5.40 5.30
N SER A 60 8.47 6.67 4.88
CA SER A 60 9.13 7.28 3.71
C SER A 60 8.42 7.15 2.35
N GLN A 61 8.61 8.19 1.53
CA GLN A 61 8.23 8.15 0.13
C GLN A 61 9.10 7.14 -0.61
N ARG A 62 8.51 6.46 -1.61
CA ARG A 62 9.19 5.43 -2.38
C ARG A 62 9.26 5.82 -3.84
N LYS A 63 10.46 5.70 -4.42
CA LYS A 63 10.69 5.86 -5.85
C LYS A 63 10.02 4.72 -6.60
N ILE A 64 9.19 5.06 -7.59
CA ILE A 64 8.50 4.09 -8.45
C ILE A 64 9.18 4.04 -9.82
N LEU A 65 9.41 5.22 -10.42
CA LEU A 65 10.18 5.40 -11.65
C LEU A 65 11.16 6.57 -11.46
N PRO A 66 12.16 6.77 -12.34
CA PRO A 66 12.99 7.97 -12.31
C PRO A 66 12.15 9.25 -12.27
N GLY A 67 12.30 10.08 -11.23
CA GLY A 67 11.52 11.31 -11.06
C GLY A 67 10.07 11.11 -10.59
N LEU A 68 9.64 9.89 -10.22
CA LEU A 68 8.27 9.62 -9.75
C LEU A 68 8.25 8.88 -8.41
N TYR A 69 7.55 9.44 -7.43
CA TYR A 69 7.51 8.94 -6.06
C TYR A 69 6.08 8.81 -5.53
N ILE A 70 5.85 7.84 -4.63
CA ILE A 70 4.61 7.73 -3.85
C ILE A 70 4.90 7.83 -2.36
N GLY A 71 4.13 8.65 -1.66
CA GLY A 71 4.23 8.84 -0.21
C GLY A 71 2.88 8.95 0.51
N ASN A 72 2.94 9.05 1.83
CA ASN A 72 1.84 9.39 2.72
C ASN A 72 1.81 10.91 3.02
N PHE A 73 0.86 11.37 3.83
CA PHE A 73 0.72 12.81 4.14
C PHE A 73 1.92 13.42 4.90
N LYS A 74 2.62 12.63 5.73
CA LYS A 74 3.82 13.08 6.45
C LYS A 74 5.00 13.25 5.48
N ASP A 75 5.16 12.31 4.55
CA ASP A 75 6.23 12.37 3.55
C ASP A 75 6.12 13.64 2.69
N ALA A 76 4.89 14.07 2.36
CA ALA A 76 4.62 15.29 1.60
C ALA A 76 4.96 16.61 2.35
N ARG A 77 5.32 16.52 3.63
CA ARG A 77 5.75 17.65 4.48
C ARG A 77 7.20 17.51 4.96
N ASP A 78 7.87 16.43 4.59
CA ASP A 78 9.24 16.17 5.00
C ASP A 78 10.21 16.87 4.05
N ALA A 79 10.61 18.09 4.43
CA ALA A 79 11.50 18.93 3.61
C ALA A 79 12.83 18.23 3.28
N GLU A 80 13.35 17.38 4.17
CA GLU A 80 14.60 16.66 3.94
C GLU A 80 14.41 15.59 2.85
N GLN A 81 13.34 14.79 2.93
CA GLN A 81 13.02 13.80 1.90
C GLN A 81 12.69 14.43 0.55
N LEU A 82 11.96 15.55 0.55
CA LEU A 82 11.62 16.29 -0.67
C LEU A 82 12.88 16.83 -1.35
N SER A 83 13.76 17.48 -0.58
CA SER A 83 15.04 18.01 -1.09
C SER A 83 15.96 16.90 -1.61
N ARG A 84 16.14 15.83 -0.84
CA ARG A 84 16.99 14.68 -1.22
C ARG A 84 16.56 14.04 -2.54
N ASN A 85 15.25 14.00 -2.79
CA ASN A 85 14.66 13.42 -4.00
C ASN A 85 14.40 14.45 -5.11
N LYS A 86 14.82 15.71 -4.94
CA LYS A 86 14.60 16.81 -5.88
C LYS A 86 13.12 16.95 -6.27
N VAL A 87 12.23 16.81 -5.29
CA VAL A 87 10.79 16.95 -5.51
C VAL A 87 10.44 18.43 -5.63
N THR A 88 9.94 18.81 -6.80
CA THR A 88 9.47 20.18 -7.12
C THR A 88 7.97 20.21 -7.39
N HIS A 89 7.37 19.04 -7.66
CA HIS A 89 5.96 18.88 -7.94
C HIS A 89 5.31 17.92 -6.95
N ILE A 90 4.15 18.31 -6.41
CA ILE A 90 3.34 17.46 -5.53
C ILE A 90 1.92 17.34 -6.08
N LEU A 91 1.54 16.11 -6.42
CA LEU A 91 0.15 15.74 -6.67
C LEU A 91 -0.46 15.23 -5.36
N SER A 92 -1.34 16.04 -4.78
CA SER A 92 -2.03 15.76 -3.52
C SER A 92 -3.44 15.28 -3.79
N VAL A 93 -3.75 14.03 -3.42
CA VAL A 93 -5.09 13.43 -3.60
C VAL A 93 -5.66 12.92 -2.27
N HIS A 94 -6.36 13.79 -1.56
CA HIS A 94 -7.10 13.49 -0.33
C HIS A 94 -8.18 14.54 -0.06
N ASP A 95 -9.05 14.30 0.92
CA ASP A 95 -10.27 15.05 1.20
C ASP A 95 -10.08 16.57 1.36
N SER A 96 -8.91 16.98 1.84
CA SER A 96 -8.54 18.37 2.15
C SER A 96 -7.29 18.84 1.40
N ALA A 97 -7.01 18.24 0.23
CA ALA A 97 -5.83 18.55 -0.57
C ALA A 97 -5.77 20.05 -0.91
N ARG A 98 -4.65 20.68 -0.55
CA ARG A 98 -4.34 22.08 -0.81
C ARG A 98 -2.82 22.29 -0.84
N PRO A 99 -2.30 23.32 -1.53
CA PRO A 99 -0.88 23.67 -1.45
C PRO A 99 -0.43 23.91 -0.01
N MET A 100 0.80 23.47 0.33
CA MET A 100 1.30 23.51 1.71
C MET A 100 2.70 24.08 1.87
N LEU A 101 3.55 23.91 0.86
CA LEU A 101 4.96 24.33 0.88
C LEU A 101 5.19 25.37 -0.20
N GLU A 102 6.02 26.36 0.09
CA GLU A 102 6.49 27.31 -0.91
C GLU A 102 7.52 26.66 -1.85
N GLY A 103 7.66 27.19 -3.07
CA GLY A 103 8.62 26.68 -4.06
C GLY A 103 8.26 25.32 -4.68
N VAL A 104 7.09 24.76 -4.34
CA VAL A 104 6.58 23.51 -4.88
C VAL A 104 5.34 23.78 -5.74
N LYS A 105 5.28 23.19 -6.94
CA LYS A 105 4.10 23.23 -7.80
C LYS A 105 3.12 22.14 -7.36
N TYR A 106 1.84 22.48 -7.27
CA TYR A 106 0.81 21.56 -6.76
C TYR A 106 -0.27 21.26 -7.79
N LEU A 107 -0.68 20.00 -7.84
CA LEU A 107 -1.99 19.58 -8.31
C LEU A 107 -2.76 18.99 -7.14
N CYS A 108 -3.85 19.64 -6.73
CA CYS A 108 -4.64 19.23 -5.57
C CYS A 108 -6.00 18.68 -6.04
N ILE A 109 -6.26 17.40 -5.74
CA ILE A 109 -7.50 16.71 -6.09
C ILE A 109 -8.22 16.31 -4.79
N PRO A 110 -9.27 17.06 -4.39
CA PRO A 110 -10.14 16.66 -3.29
C PRO A 110 -10.87 15.35 -3.63
N ALA A 111 -10.49 14.25 -2.98
CA ALA A 111 -11.06 12.94 -3.24
C ALA A 111 -11.02 12.03 -2.01
N ALA A 112 -12.15 11.38 -1.72
CA ALA A 112 -12.27 10.39 -0.65
C ALA A 112 -11.70 9.01 -1.08
N ASP A 113 -11.22 8.21 -0.13
CA ASP A 113 -10.84 6.81 -0.39
C ASP A 113 -12.06 5.88 -0.34
N SER A 114 -13.00 6.11 -1.25
CA SER A 114 -14.22 5.32 -1.35
C SER A 114 -14.31 4.65 -2.72
N PRO A 115 -14.83 3.41 -2.81
CA PRO A 115 -15.13 2.78 -4.10
C PRO A 115 -16.09 3.60 -4.98
N SER A 116 -16.89 4.50 -4.40
CA SER A 116 -17.79 5.40 -5.12
C SER A 116 -17.13 6.68 -5.64
N GLN A 117 -15.91 7.00 -5.19
CA GLN A 117 -15.18 8.17 -5.68
C GLN A 117 -14.73 7.94 -7.13
N ASN A 118 -15.03 8.87 -8.03
CA ASN A 118 -14.56 8.80 -9.42
C ASN A 118 -13.16 9.45 -9.51
N LEU A 119 -12.13 8.64 -9.73
CA LEU A 119 -10.76 9.12 -10.00
C LEU A 119 -10.43 9.12 -11.50
N THR A 120 -11.13 8.34 -12.33
CA THR A 120 -10.93 8.30 -13.79
C THR A 120 -11.01 9.69 -14.42
N ARG A 121 -11.95 10.54 -13.96
CA ARG A 121 -12.08 11.93 -14.43
C ARG A 121 -10.82 12.79 -14.23
N HIS A 122 -9.96 12.40 -13.28
CA HIS A 122 -8.73 13.11 -12.93
C HIS A 122 -7.48 12.50 -13.59
N PHE A 123 -7.60 11.40 -14.35
CA PHE A 123 -6.44 10.74 -14.94
C PHE A 123 -5.70 11.65 -15.91
N ARG A 124 -6.41 12.38 -16.78
CA ARG A 124 -5.75 13.22 -17.80
C ARG A 124 -4.91 14.33 -17.19
N GLU A 125 -5.47 15.10 -16.25
CA GLU A 125 -4.72 16.17 -15.56
C GLU A 125 -3.58 15.62 -14.70
N SER A 126 -3.78 14.48 -14.03
CA SER A 126 -2.76 13.83 -13.21
C SER A 126 -1.59 13.35 -14.07
N ILE A 127 -1.89 12.71 -15.20
CA ILE A 127 -0.90 12.20 -16.13
C ILE A 127 -0.09 13.35 -16.71
N LYS A 128 -0.77 14.40 -17.20
CA LYS A 128 -0.13 15.61 -17.71
C LYS A 128 0.84 16.21 -16.69
N PHE A 129 0.37 16.44 -15.46
CA PHE A 129 1.16 17.03 -14.39
C PHE A 129 2.41 16.21 -14.05
N ILE A 130 2.26 14.88 -13.95
CA ILE A 130 3.39 13.98 -13.69
C ILE A 130 4.35 13.97 -14.88
N HIS A 131 3.84 13.88 -16.11
CA HIS A 131 4.65 13.75 -17.31
C HIS A 131 5.51 15.00 -17.54
N GLU A 132 4.91 16.19 -17.50
CA GLU A 132 5.61 17.47 -17.69
C GLU A 132 6.71 17.69 -16.64
N CYS A 133 6.44 17.35 -15.38
CA CYS A 133 7.46 17.38 -14.32
C CYS A 133 8.66 16.50 -14.68
N ARG A 134 8.40 15.28 -15.16
CA ARG A 134 9.46 14.31 -15.43
C ARG A 134 10.25 14.64 -16.70
N LEU A 135 9.59 15.16 -17.73
CA LEU A 135 10.26 15.68 -18.92
C LEU A 135 11.19 16.86 -18.60
N GLY A 136 10.85 17.67 -17.59
CA GLY A 136 11.73 18.72 -17.05
C GLY A 136 12.95 18.20 -16.27
N GLY A 137 13.08 16.88 -16.07
CA GLY A 137 14.14 16.28 -15.26
C GLY A 137 13.96 16.47 -13.76
N GLU A 138 12.74 16.82 -13.32
CA GLU A 138 12.40 17.11 -11.94
C GLU A 138 11.70 15.92 -11.24
N GLY A 139 11.52 16.01 -9.92
CA GLY A 139 10.83 15.00 -9.11
C GLY A 139 9.36 15.34 -8.84
N CYS A 140 8.47 14.38 -9.11
CA CYS A 140 7.05 14.44 -8.75
C CYS A 140 6.72 13.45 -7.62
N LEU A 141 6.17 13.97 -6.52
CA LEU A 141 5.58 13.16 -5.45
C LEU A 141 4.06 13.09 -5.61
N VAL A 142 3.52 11.88 -5.70
CA VAL A 142 2.07 11.63 -5.66
C VAL A 142 1.70 11.06 -4.31
N HIS A 143 0.91 11.78 -3.52
CA HIS A 143 0.57 11.35 -2.17
C HIS A 143 -0.93 11.41 -1.89
N CYS A 144 -1.36 10.56 -0.96
CA CYS A 144 -2.68 10.65 -0.33
C CYS A 144 -2.49 10.62 1.19
N LEU A 145 -3.49 10.16 1.95
CA LEU A 145 -3.34 10.03 3.39
C LEU A 145 -2.29 8.96 3.76
N ALA A 146 -2.45 7.72 3.26
CA ALA A 146 -1.58 6.59 3.60
C ALA A 146 -0.56 6.21 2.50
N GLY A 147 -0.73 6.74 1.28
CA GLY A 147 0.05 6.30 0.12
C GLY A 147 -0.26 4.87 -0.32
N VAL A 148 -1.51 4.42 -0.17
CA VAL A 148 -1.92 3.01 -0.39
C VAL A 148 -2.88 2.86 -1.56
N SER A 149 -3.88 3.73 -1.67
CA SER A 149 -5.01 3.57 -2.60
C SER A 149 -5.11 4.72 -3.60
N ARG A 150 -5.68 5.87 -3.23
CA ARG A 150 -5.87 7.03 -4.13
C ARG A 150 -4.65 7.44 -4.96
N SER A 151 -3.51 7.68 -4.32
CA SER A 151 -2.27 8.08 -5.01
C SER A 151 -1.72 6.97 -5.89
N VAL A 152 -1.79 5.72 -5.43
CA VAL A 152 -1.41 4.54 -6.21
C VAL A 152 -2.25 4.44 -7.47
N THR A 153 -3.56 4.65 -7.40
CA THR A 153 -4.45 4.61 -8.57
C THR A 153 -4.01 5.58 -9.66
N LEU A 154 -3.69 6.84 -9.30
CA LEU A 154 -3.23 7.83 -10.28
C LEU A 154 -1.87 7.47 -10.88
N VAL A 155 -0.94 6.94 -10.07
CA VAL A 155 0.37 6.48 -10.57
C VAL A 155 0.24 5.25 -11.45
N VAL A 156 -0.66 4.31 -11.14
CA VAL A 156 -0.93 3.15 -12.00
C VAL A 156 -1.46 3.61 -13.35
N ALA A 157 -2.44 4.52 -13.39
CA ALA A 157 -2.94 5.10 -14.64
C ALA A 157 -1.84 5.80 -15.46
N TYR A 158 -0.92 6.49 -14.79
CA TYR A 158 0.27 7.07 -15.42
C TYR A 158 1.16 6.00 -16.06
N ILE A 159 1.57 4.97 -15.29
CA ILE A 159 2.43 3.88 -15.79
C ILE A 159 1.77 3.16 -16.96
N MET A 160 0.48 2.87 -16.90
CA MET A 160 -0.28 2.27 -18.01
C MET A 160 -0.22 3.12 -19.29
N THR A 161 -0.15 4.45 -19.15
CA THR A 161 -0.15 5.39 -20.27
C THR A 161 1.22 5.54 -20.92
N VAL A 162 2.30 5.55 -20.12
CA VAL A 162 3.70 5.67 -20.64
C VAL A 162 4.33 4.32 -21.00
N THR A 163 3.59 3.23 -20.84
CA THR A 163 4.03 1.87 -21.19
C THR A 163 2.94 1.14 -21.95
N ASP A 164 3.23 -0.11 -22.35
CA ASP A 164 2.26 -1.06 -22.90
C ASP A 164 1.53 -1.89 -21.83
N PHE A 165 1.76 -1.62 -20.54
CA PHE A 165 1.22 -2.44 -19.45
C PHE A 165 -0.30 -2.30 -19.27
N GLY A 166 -0.93 -3.41 -18.88
CA GLY A 166 -2.23 -3.41 -18.23
C GLY A 166 -2.15 -2.95 -16.77
N TRP A 167 -3.29 -2.78 -16.12
CA TRP A 167 -3.37 -2.21 -14.76
C TRP A 167 -2.71 -3.12 -13.71
N GLU A 168 -2.75 -4.44 -13.88
CA GLU A 168 -2.13 -5.39 -12.95
C GLU A 168 -0.61 -5.32 -12.99
N ASP A 169 -0.01 -5.33 -14.19
CA ASP A 169 1.44 -5.21 -14.36
C ASP A 169 1.93 -3.83 -13.90
N ALA A 170 1.20 -2.75 -14.20
CA ALA A 170 1.49 -1.44 -13.67
C ALA A 170 1.41 -1.38 -12.13
N LEU A 171 0.40 -2.01 -11.51
CA LEU A 171 0.30 -2.11 -10.05
C LEU A 171 1.44 -2.95 -9.46
N HIS A 172 1.88 -4.01 -10.13
CA HIS A 172 3.05 -4.78 -9.71
C HIS A 172 4.34 -3.95 -9.77
N THR A 173 4.52 -3.11 -10.80
CA THR A 173 5.61 -2.13 -10.84
C THR A 173 5.57 -1.18 -9.65
N VAL A 174 4.39 -0.68 -9.26
CA VAL A 174 4.25 0.15 -8.05
C VAL A 174 4.59 -0.66 -6.78
N ARG A 175 4.10 -1.90 -6.66
CA ARG A 175 4.34 -2.77 -5.49
C ARG A 175 5.82 -3.10 -5.28
N ALA A 176 6.60 -3.18 -6.35
CA ALA A 176 8.04 -3.36 -6.27
C ALA A 176 8.74 -2.22 -5.52
N GLY A 177 8.30 -0.98 -5.71
CA GLY A 177 8.81 0.18 -4.98
C GLY A 177 8.11 0.42 -3.62
N ARG A 178 6.81 0.11 -3.55
CA ARG A 178 5.94 0.35 -2.39
C ARG A 178 5.00 -0.83 -2.17
N SER A 179 5.43 -1.82 -1.39
CA SER A 179 4.73 -3.11 -1.19
C SER A 179 3.31 -2.98 -0.61
N CYS A 180 3.00 -1.84 0.04
CA CYS A 180 1.68 -1.47 0.56
C CYS A 180 0.72 -0.87 -0.45
N ALA A 181 1.11 -0.78 -1.73
CA ALA A 181 0.21 -0.37 -2.79
C ALA A 181 -0.96 -1.35 -2.95
N ASN A 182 -2.16 -0.84 -2.68
CA ASN A 182 -3.40 -1.60 -2.75
C ASN A 182 -4.60 -0.66 -2.97
N PRO A 183 -4.88 -0.27 -4.23
CA PRO A 183 -6.10 0.47 -4.57
C PRO A 183 -7.35 -0.23 -4.03
N ASN A 184 -8.32 0.54 -3.54
CA ASN A 184 -9.61 -0.04 -3.17
C ASN A 184 -10.30 -0.69 -4.40
N LEU A 185 -11.26 -1.57 -4.16
CA LEU A 185 -11.91 -2.35 -5.24
C LEU A 185 -12.63 -1.48 -6.29
N GLY A 186 -13.16 -0.32 -5.92
CA GLY A 186 -13.78 0.59 -6.88
C GLY A 186 -12.74 1.22 -7.80
N PHE A 187 -11.57 1.57 -7.27
CA PHE A 187 -10.46 2.07 -8.08
C PHE A 187 -9.83 0.99 -8.96
N GLN A 188 -9.75 -0.27 -8.49
CA GLN A 188 -9.31 -1.37 -9.35
C GLN A 188 -10.26 -1.56 -10.54
N ARG A 189 -11.58 -1.51 -10.31
CA ARG A 189 -12.58 -1.54 -11.40
C ARG A 189 -12.41 -0.36 -12.36
N GLN A 190 -12.19 0.85 -11.84
CA GLN A 190 -11.93 2.03 -12.67
C GLN A 190 -10.67 1.88 -13.53
N LEU A 191 -9.59 1.28 -13.00
CA LEU A 191 -8.37 1.00 -13.76
C LEU A 191 -8.58 -0.09 -14.82
N GLN A 192 -9.37 -1.12 -14.51
CA GLN A 192 -9.74 -2.16 -15.47
C GLN A 192 -10.57 -1.60 -16.62
N GLU A 193 -11.56 -0.75 -16.33
CA GLU A 193 -12.35 -0.07 -17.38
C GLU A 193 -11.49 0.91 -18.18
N PHE A 194 -10.55 1.61 -17.52
CA PHE A 194 -9.57 2.46 -18.20
C PHE A 194 -8.69 1.66 -19.16
N GLU A 195 -8.16 0.51 -18.76
CA GLU A 195 -7.42 -0.41 -19.63
C GLU A 195 -8.23 -0.82 -20.85
N LYS A 196 -9.47 -1.24 -20.63
CA LYS A 196 -10.32 -1.79 -21.68
C LYS A 196 -10.79 -0.76 -22.70
N HIS A 197 -11.02 0.48 -22.27
CA HIS A 197 -11.77 1.45 -23.07
C HIS A 197 -11.03 2.75 -23.38
N GLN A 198 -9.99 3.13 -22.62
CA GLN A 198 -9.45 4.49 -22.67
C GLN A 198 -7.92 4.55 -22.78
N VAL A 199 -7.17 3.57 -22.26
CA VAL A 199 -5.70 3.67 -22.17
C VAL A 199 -5.03 3.86 -23.54
N HIS A 200 -5.56 3.25 -24.60
CA HIS A 200 -5.05 3.42 -25.97
C HIS A 200 -5.19 4.87 -26.46
N GLN A 201 -6.32 5.51 -26.16
CA GLN A 201 -6.54 6.92 -26.49
C GLN A 201 -5.60 7.83 -25.70
N PHE A 202 -5.32 7.47 -24.44
CA PHE A 202 -4.37 8.22 -23.61
C PHE A 202 -2.92 8.07 -24.09
N ARG A 203 -2.52 6.86 -24.51
CA ARG A 203 -1.21 6.62 -25.13
C ARG A 203 -1.03 7.42 -26.42
N GLN A 204 -2.07 7.45 -27.26
CA GLN A 204 -2.08 8.23 -28.49
C GLN A 204 -2.00 9.72 -28.18
N TRP A 205 -2.86 10.23 -27.29
CA TRP A 205 -2.84 11.63 -26.86
C TRP A 205 -1.47 12.04 -26.33
N LEU A 206 -0.84 11.21 -25.49
CA LEU A 206 0.47 11.53 -24.92
C LEU A 206 1.54 11.65 -26.01
N ARG A 207 1.51 10.76 -27.01
CA ARG A 207 2.42 10.80 -28.16
C ARG A 207 2.18 12.02 -29.06
N GLU A 208 0.92 12.39 -29.28
CA GLU A 208 0.56 13.57 -30.07
C GLU A 208 0.99 14.87 -29.37
N GLU A 209 0.87 14.94 -28.05
CA GLU A 209 1.21 16.13 -27.26
C GLU A 209 2.72 16.30 -27.05
N TYR A 210 3.45 15.20 -26.75
CA TYR A 210 4.84 15.26 -26.30
C TYR A 210 5.85 14.59 -27.25
N GLY A 211 5.39 13.89 -28.29
CA GLY A 211 6.26 13.17 -29.23
C GLY A 211 6.80 11.85 -28.67
N GLU A 212 8.04 11.51 -29.03
CA GLU A 212 8.75 10.33 -28.51
C GLU A 212 9.25 10.60 -27.09
N ASP A 213 8.90 9.73 -26.14
CA ASP A 213 9.23 9.89 -24.72
C ASP A 213 10.72 9.57 -24.44
N PRO A 214 11.55 10.55 -24.03
CA PRO A 214 12.97 10.33 -23.72
C PRO A 214 13.20 9.57 -22.41
N LEU A 215 12.18 9.39 -21.56
CA LEU A 215 12.34 8.86 -20.20
C LEU A 215 12.60 7.34 -20.14
N ARG A 216 12.46 6.62 -21.27
CA ARG A 216 12.62 5.16 -21.38
C ARG A 216 11.77 4.40 -20.33
N ASP A 217 10.58 4.91 -20.04
CA ASP A 217 9.71 4.41 -18.97
C ASP A 217 9.37 2.93 -19.12
N ALA A 218 9.10 2.48 -20.35
CA ALA A 218 8.76 1.10 -20.64
C ALA A 218 9.89 0.12 -20.27
N GLU A 219 11.15 0.48 -20.47
CA GLU A 219 12.30 -0.35 -20.10
C GLU A 219 12.51 -0.37 -18.58
N ALA A 220 12.45 0.80 -17.93
CA ALA A 220 12.56 0.90 -16.48
C ALA A 220 11.45 0.08 -15.79
N ALA A 221 10.20 0.20 -16.26
CA ALA A 221 9.06 -0.52 -15.73
C ALA A 221 9.18 -2.03 -15.94
N ARG A 222 9.63 -2.49 -17.11
CA ARG A 222 9.91 -3.92 -17.39
C ARG A 222 11.00 -4.49 -16.48
N SER A 223 12.09 -3.75 -16.26
CA SER A 223 13.16 -4.17 -15.35
C SER A 223 12.66 -4.33 -13.91
N ILE A 224 11.87 -3.37 -13.42
CA ILE A 224 11.28 -3.40 -12.08
C ILE A 224 10.30 -4.58 -11.94
N LEU A 225 9.43 -4.78 -12.93
CA LEU A 225 8.44 -5.85 -12.95
C LEU A 225 9.09 -7.24 -12.99
N GLY A 226 10.17 -7.41 -13.76
CA GLY A 226 10.92 -8.67 -13.82
C GLY A 226 11.46 -9.06 -12.44
N LYS A 227 12.14 -8.12 -11.77
CA LYS A 227 12.67 -8.33 -10.40
C LYS A 227 11.57 -8.67 -9.40
N TYR A 228 10.41 -8.03 -9.50
CA TYR A 228 9.26 -8.32 -8.63
C TYR A 228 8.71 -9.73 -8.86
N LYS A 229 8.58 -10.17 -10.12
CA LYS A 229 8.09 -11.51 -10.48
C LYS A 229 9.08 -12.61 -10.04
N GLU A 230 10.38 -12.37 -10.09
CA GLU A 230 11.42 -13.29 -9.60
C GLU A 230 11.34 -13.49 -8.08
N GLN A 231 11.21 -12.39 -7.32
CA GLN A 231 11.06 -12.44 -5.86
C GLN A 231 9.77 -13.19 -5.44
N GLY A 232 8.68 -13.03 -6.18
CA GLY A 232 7.43 -13.74 -5.93
C GLY A 232 7.47 -15.25 -6.25
N ARG A 233 8.36 -15.69 -7.14
CA ARG A 233 8.56 -17.12 -7.48
C ARG A 233 9.54 -17.83 -6.54
N ALA A 234 10.39 -17.08 -5.84
CA ALA A 234 11.36 -17.61 -4.88
C ALA A 234 10.73 -18.01 -3.53
N GLU A 235 9.49 -17.59 -3.23
CA GLU A 235 8.75 -18.02 -2.05
C GLU A 235 8.05 -19.38 -2.33
N PRO A 236 8.34 -20.45 -1.57
CA PRO A 236 7.61 -21.70 -1.70
C PRO A 236 6.14 -21.50 -1.33
N PRO A 237 5.19 -22.23 -1.95
CA PRO A 237 3.77 -22.07 -1.67
C PRO A 237 3.48 -22.26 -0.18
N PRO A 238 2.53 -21.49 0.40
CA PRO A 238 2.14 -21.64 1.80
C PRO A 238 1.42 -22.98 1.96
N GLY A 239 2.21 -24.03 2.25
CA GLY A 239 1.73 -25.41 2.34
C GLY A 239 2.83 -26.45 2.46
N THR A 240 4.07 -26.16 2.08
CA THR A 240 5.20 -27.11 2.18
C THR A 240 6.12 -26.85 3.37
N ARG A 241 5.59 -26.44 4.52
CA ARG A 241 6.28 -26.73 5.79
C ARG A 241 5.99 -28.17 6.18
N ARG A 242 6.82 -29.08 5.66
CA ARG A 242 6.96 -30.43 6.21
C ARG A 242 7.33 -30.23 7.69
N TRP A 243 6.40 -30.52 8.59
CA TRP A 243 6.70 -30.67 10.00
C TRP A 243 7.89 -31.62 10.10
N ARG A 244 9.06 -31.11 10.47
CA ARG A 244 10.14 -31.98 10.93
C ARG A 244 9.57 -32.60 12.19
N SER A 245 9.20 -33.88 12.11
CA SER A 245 8.92 -34.72 13.26
C SER A 245 10.00 -34.41 14.29
N PHE A 246 9.57 -33.97 15.47
CA PHE A 246 10.45 -33.96 16.63
C PHE A 246 11.05 -35.36 16.72
N GLN A 247 12.34 -35.49 16.40
CA GLN A 247 13.09 -36.66 16.83
C GLN A 247 12.99 -36.64 18.35
N ALA A 248 12.37 -37.69 18.88
CA ALA A 248 12.31 -37.92 20.31
C ALA A 248 13.73 -37.80 20.87
N LEU A 249 13.93 -36.86 21.78
CA LEU A 249 15.14 -36.75 22.58
C LEU A 249 15.37 -38.10 23.27
N ALA A 250 16.57 -38.65 23.10
CA ALA A 250 16.98 -39.87 23.79
C ALA A 250 16.95 -39.64 25.32
N PRO A 251 16.51 -40.60 26.14
CA PRO A 251 16.50 -40.45 27.59
C PRO A 251 17.93 -40.38 28.14
N LEU A 252 18.17 -39.43 29.05
CA LEU A 252 19.43 -39.32 29.80
C LEU A 252 19.57 -40.50 30.79
N PRO A 253 20.79 -41.02 31.02
CA PRO A 253 21.03 -42.10 31.98
C PRO A 253 20.91 -41.61 33.43
N HIS A 254 20.16 -42.35 34.24
CA HIS A 254 20.05 -42.13 35.68
C HIS A 254 21.36 -42.50 36.38
N GLY A 255 22.00 -41.49 36.98
CA GLY A 255 23.10 -41.66 37.93
C GLY A 255 22.58 -42.12 39.29
N SER A 256 23.13 -43.23 39.77
CA SER A 256 22.93 -43.78 41.11
C SER A 256 23.61 -42.92 42.18
N HIS A 257 22.84 -42.41 43.13
CA HIS A 257 23.36 -41.93 44.41
C HIS A 257 22.97 -42.92 45.52
N THR A 258 24.01 -43.54 46.07
CA THR A 258 24.07 -44.22 47.36
C THR A 258 23.90 -43.23 48.51
N THR A 259 23.14 -43.60 49.55
CA THR A 259 23.50 -43.40 50.98
C THR A 259 22.58 -44.22 51.89
N GLU A 260 23.20 -45.12 52.66
CA GLU A 260 22.99 -45.47 54.09
C GLU A 260 21.57 -45.40 54.69
N THR A 261 21.06 -46.54 55.17
CA THR A 261 21.24 -46.99 56.57
C THR A 261 20.97 -48.50 56.66
#